data_AF-A0A7Y2VD40-F1
#
_entry.id   AF-A0A7Y2VD40-F1
#
_cell.length_a   1.000
_cell.length_b   1.000
_cell.length_c   1.000
_cell.angle_alpha   90.00
_cell.angle_beta   90.00
_cell.angle_gamma   90.00
#
_symmetry.space_group_name_H-M   'P 1'
#
loop_
_entity.id
_entity.type
_entity.pdbx_description
1 polymer ?
#
loop_
_entity_poly.entity_id
_entity_poly.type
_entity_poly.pdbx_seq_one_letter_code
_entity_poly.pdbx_strand_id
1 'polypeptide(L)'
;VKIADSYFIDGGALNNFPVEILKDKCDITIGVYVNAIQDLEITDFKRSFNVVEHAFKIKSVKEDFKKFSDCDLVISPKALSNYGTFDKKKLNEIFDIGYESTIQAFNDNEELKMRLTMKKLEA
;
A
#
# COMPACT_ATOMS: atom_id res chain seq x y z
N VAL A 1 -21.53 0.67 -6.70
CA VAL A 1 -22.56 -0.20 -6.08
C VAL A 1 -23.61 0.68 -5.40
N LYS A 2 -24.91 0.34 -5.46
CA LYS A 2 -25.95 1.02 -4.66
C LYS A 2 -26.14 0.28 -3.34
N ILE A 3 -26.11 0.99 -2.21
CA ILE A 3 -26.38 0.44 -0.88
C ILE A 3 -27.32 1.43 -0.18
N ALA A 4 -28.47 0.95 0.30
CA ALA A 4 -29.60 1.80 0.68
C ALA A 4 -29.87 2.86 -0.40
N ASP A 5 -29.92 4.14 -0.04
CA ASP A 5 -30.22 5.25 -0.97
C ASP A 5 -28.97 5.92 -1.57
N SER A 6 -27.78 5.36 -1.34
CA SER A 6 -26.50 5.95 -1.76
C SER A 6 -25.75 5.11 -2.79
N TYR A 7 -24.97 5.79 -3.63
CA TYR A 7 -24.07 5.18 -4.61
C TYR A 7 -22.62 5.25 -4.16
N PHE A 8 -21.95 4.10 -4.14
CA PHE A 8 -20.58 3.92 -3.67
C PHE A 8 -19.66 3.51 -4.81
N ILE A 9 -18.44 4.03 -4.78
CA ILE A 9 -17.31 3.60 -5.61
C ILE A 9 -16.22 3.00 -4.71
N ASP A 10 -15.09 2.59 -5.30
CA ASP A 10 -13.94 2.12 -4.54
C ASP A 10 -13.41 3.21 -3.58
N GLY A 11 -13.09 2.83 -2.34
CA GLY A 11 -12.56 3.74 -1.32
C GLY A 11 -11.21 4.35 -1.70
N GLY A 12 -10.40 3.64 -2.50
CA GLY A 12 -9.11 4.12 -3.00
C GLY A 12 -9.19 5.35 -3.91
N ALA A 13 -10.40 5.71 -4.40
CA ALA A 13 -10.63 6.98 -5.10
C ALA A 13 -10.59 8.20 -4.16
N LEU A 14 -10.76 8.00 -2.84
CA LEU A 14 -10.77 9.05 -1.82
C LEU A 14 -9.63 8.90 -0.80
N ASN A 15 -9.33 7.66 -0.40
CA ASN A 15 -8.39 7.34 0.67
C ASN A 15 -7.83 5.92 0.46
N ASN A 16 -6.73 5.81 -0.26
CA ASN A 16 -6.13 4.53 -0.63
C ASN A 16 -5.32 3.89 0.51
N PHE A 17 -4.80 4.68 1.46
CA PHE A 17 -4.11 4.17 2.65
C PHE A 17 -4.78 4.69 3.94
N PRO A 18 -5.91 4.10 4.38
CA PRO A 18 -6.77 4.66 5.43
C PRO A 18 -6.31 4.32 6.87
N VAL A 19 -5.02 4.49 7.19
CA VAL A 19 -4.44 4.14 8.51
C VAL A 19 -5.13 4.82 9.69
N GLU A 20 -5.69 6.01 9.50
CA GLU A 20 -6.32 6.82 10.54
C GLU A 20 -7.52 6.12 11.19
N ILE A 21 -8.15 5.14 10.52
CA ILE A 21 -9.29 4.39 11.07
C ILE A 21 -8.86 3.34 12.11
N LEU A 22 -7.55 3.08 12.25
CA LEU A 22 -6.96 2.03 13.09
C LEU A 22 -6.23 2.56 14.34
N LYS A 23 -5.84 3.85 14.37
CA LYS A 23 -4.96 4.42 15.41
C LYS A 23 -5.36 4.09 16.86
N ASP A 24 -6.66 4.15 17.16
CA ASP A 24 -7.19 3.90 18.51
C ASP A 24 -7.80 2.49 18.67
N LYS A 25 -7.55 1.59 17.72
CA LYS A 25 -8.15 0.23 17.65
C LYS A 25 -7.12 -0.90 17.58
N CYS A 26 -5.87 -0.59 17.28
CA CYS A 26 -4.81 -1.56 17.08
C CYS A 26 -3.55 -1.12 17.82
N ASP A 27 -2.98 -1.98 18.67
CA ASP A 27 -1.72 -1.67 19.36
C ASP A 27 -0.49 -1.71 18.45
N ILE A 28 -0.64 -2.39 17.31
CA ILE A 28 0.37 -2.59 16.28
C ILE A 28 -0.34 -2.45 14.93
N THR A 29 0.14 -1.54 14.09
CA THR A 29 -0.39 -1.25 12.76
C THR A 29 0.69 -1.51 11.71
N ILE A 30 0.44 -2.49 10.84
CA ILE A 30 1.32 -2.83 9.71
C ILE A 30 0.69 -2.30 8.43
N GLY A 31 1.38 -1.35 7.79
CA GLY A 31 0.98 -0.76 6.52
C GLY A 31 1.54 -1.56 5.35
N VAL A 32 0.69 -1.93 4.38
CA VAL A 32 1.13 -2.56 3.13
C VAL A 32 0.81 -1.65 1.96
N TYR A 33 1.84 -1.21 1.23
CA TYR A 33 1.72 -0.26 0.14
C TYR A 33 2.24 -0.83 -1.18
N VAL A 34 1.32 -1.18 -2.09
CA VAL A 34 1.66 -1.81 -3.38
C VAL A 34 1.60 -0.84 -4.57
N ASN A 35 1.17 0.41 -4.35
CA ASN A 35 0.97 1.41 -5.41
C ASN A 35 2.23 2.25 -5.68
N ALA A 36 3.40 1.60 -5.78
CA ALA A 36 4.66 2.28 -6.08
C ALA A 36 4.62 2.97 -7.45
N ILE A 37 5.13 4.20 -7.53
CA ILE A 37 5.29 4.92 -8.80
C ILE A 37 6.35 4.23 -9.66
N GLN A 38 6.02 3.97 -10.93
CA GLN A 38 6.99 3.59 -11.96
C GLN A 38 7.65 4.86 -12.52
N ASP A 39 8.95 4.78 -12.81
CA ASP A 39 9.58 5.80 -13.66
C ASP A 39 8.98 5.68 -15.07
N LEU A 40 8.35 6.77 -15.55
CA LEU A 40 7.69 6.83 -16.86
C LEU A 40 8.45 7.73 -17.82
N GLU A 41 8.47 7.35 -19.09
CA GLU A 41 9.00 8.16 -20.17
C GLU A 41 7.89 9.02 -20.82
N ILE A 42 8.29 10.06 -21.57
CA ILE A 42 7.36 10.86 -22.40
C ILE A 42 6.58 9.97 -23.38
N THR A 43 7.20 8.88 -23.83
CA THR A 43 6.64 7.87 -24.74
C THR A 43 5.42 7.13 -24.16
N ASP A 44 5.23 7.12 -22.84
CA ASP A 44 4.07 6.50 -22.17
C ASP A 44 2.81 7.38 -22.19
N PHE A 45 2.97 8.70 -22.32
CA PHE A 45 1.88 9.69 -22.29
C PHE A 45 1.17 9.84 -23.64
N LYS A 46 0.73 8.73 -24.23
CA LYS A 46 0.16 8.67 -25.58
C LYS A 46 -1.22 9.34 -25.71
N ARG A 47 -1.92 9.60 -24.60
CA ARG A 47 -3.23 10.27 -24.55
C ARG A 47 -3.34 11.17 -23.32
N SER A 48 -4.17 12.21 -23.40
CA SER A 48 -4.45 13.13 -22.28
C SER A 48 -4.94 12.41 -21.01
N PHE A 49 -5.71 11.33 -21.16
CA PHE A 49 -6.14 10.48 -20.04
C PHE A 49 -4.96 9.91 -19.25
N ASN A 50 -3.86 9.48 -19.91
CA ASN A 50 -2.69 8.95 -19.22
C ASN A 50 -1.99 10.02 -18.37
N VAL A 51 -1.99 11.28 -18.82
CA VAL A 51 -1.45 12.42 -18.05
C VAL A 51 -2.29 12.67 -16.79
N VAL A 52 -3.63 12.64 -16.91
CA VAL A 52 -4.54 12.82 -15.78
C VAL A 52 -4.44 11.65 -14.78
N GLU A 53 -4.39 10.42 -15.27
CA GLU A 53 -4.21 9.21 -14.45
C GLU A 53 -2.89 9.25 -13.67
N HIS A 54 -1.79 9.65 -14.32
CA HIS A 54 -0.50 9.76 -13.67
C HIS A 54 -0.44 10.90 -12.63
N ALA A 55 -1.02 12.07 -12.94
CA ALA A 55 -1.13 13.16 -12.00
C ALA A 55 -1.96 12.77 -10.75
N PHE A 56 -3.03 11.99 -10.93
CA PHE A 56 -3.80 11.41 -9.84
C PHE A 56 -2.97 10.43 -9.01
N LYS A 57 -2.22 9.52 -9.65
CA LYS A 57 -1.32 8.58 -8.96
C LYS A 57 -0.27 9.31 -8.11
N ILE A 58 0.42 10.31 -8.66
CA ILE A 58 1.40 11.13 -7.91
C ILE A 58 0.74 11.80 -6.70
N LYS A 59 -0.45 12.38 -6.86
CA LYS A 59 -1.20 12.99 -5.75
C LYS A 59 -1.49 11.96 -4.65
N SER A 60 -2.06 10.81 -5.04
CA SER A 60 -2.44 9.73 -4.13
C SER A 60 -1.23 9.21 -3.34
N VAL A 61 -0.11 8.92 -4.02
CA VAL A 61 1.15 8.48 -3.39
C VAL A 61 1.68 9.52 -2.39
N LYS A 62 1.64 10.82 -2.73
CA LYS A 62 2.07 11.90 -1.84
C LYS A 62 1.16 12.07 -0.61
N GLU A 63 -0.11 11.72 -0.72
CA GLU A 63 -1.07 11.75 0.39
C GLU A 63 -0.90 10.52 1.28
N ASP A 64 -0.78 9.32 0.69
CA ASP A 64 -0.55 8.06 1.40
C ASP A 64 0.82 8.02 2.11
N PHE A 65 1.90 8.53 1.51
CA PHE A 65 3.25 8.54 2.13
C PHE A 65 3.32 9.32 3.44
N LYS A 66 2.48 10.34 3.64
CA LYS A 66 2.42 11.08 4.92
C LYS A 66 1.90 10.21 6.06
N LYS A 67 1.10 9.20 5.74
CA LYS A 67 0.43 8.30 6.67
C LYS A 67 1.30 7.11 7.09
N PHE A 68 2.42 6.90 6.41
CA PHE A 68 3.36 5.82 6.74
C PHE A 68 3.96 5.97 8.15
N SER A 69 4.09 7.20 8.67
CA SER A 69 4.54 7.47 10.04
C SER A 69 3.53 7.07 11.12
N ASP A 70 2.31 6.71 10.73
CA ASP A 70 1.27 6.19 11.63
C ASP A 70 1.25 4.64 11.67
N CYS A 71 2.22 3.99 11.03
CA CYS A 71 2.41 2.53 11.05
C CYS A 71 3.71 2.19 11.80
N ASP A 72 3.70 1.08 12.54
CA ASP A 72 4.89 0.56 13.24
C ASP A 72 5.83 -0.21 12.29
N LEU A 73 5.27 -0.67 11.17
CA LEU A 73 6.00 -1.24 10.04
C LEU A 73 5.29 -0.88 8.73
N VAL A 74 6.06 -0.50 7.70
CA VAL A 74 5.53 -0.33 6.35
C VAL A 74 6.25 -1.26 5.37
N ILE A 75 5.47 -2.07 4.67
CA ILE A 75 5.92 -2.99 3.63
C ILE A 75 5.57 -2.37 2.28
N SER A 76 6.56 -1.91 1.53
CA SER A 76 6.37 -1.23 0.23
C SER A 76 7.24 -1.87 -0.86
N PRO A 77 6.83 -3.03 -1.43
CA PRO A 77 7.64 -3.78 -2.39
C PRO A 77 7.78 -3.01 -3.71
N LYS A 78 8.92 -2.33 -3.93
CA LYS A 78 9.15 -1.56 -5.17
C LYS A 78 9.06 -2.42 -6.42
N ALA A 79 9.36 -3.71 -6.34
CA ALA A 79 9.23 -4.64 -7.45
C ALA A 79 7.78 -4.88 -7.92
N LEU A 80 6.75 -4.50 -7.13
CA LEU A 80 5.33 -4.51 -7.54
C LEU A 80 4.92 -3.29 -8.39
N SER A 81 5.85 -2.37 -8.61
CA SER A 81 5.92 -1.67 -9.91
C SER A 81 6.17 -2.69 -11.05
N ASN A 82 6.42 -2.26 -12.29
CA ASN A 82 6.38 -3.12 -13.49
C ASN A 82 4.99 -3.74 -13.78
N TYR A 83 4.46 -4.59 -12.90
CA TYR A 83 3.22 -5.34 -13.10
C TYR A 83 2.02 -4.41 -13.21
N GLY A 84 1.10 -4.73 -14.14
CA GLY A 84 -0.17 -4.04 -14.25
C GLY A 84 -1.20 -4.58 -13.25
N THR A 85 -2.12 -3.72 -12.80
CA THR A 85 -3.23 -4.05 -11.89
C THR A 85 -4.08 -5.26 -12.33
N PHE A 86 -4.06 -5.61 -13.63
CA PHE A 86 -4.80 -6.71 -14.22
C PHE A 86 -3.92 -7.87 -14.72
N ASP A 87 -2.62 -7.91 -14.39
CA ASP A 87 -1.74 -9.00 -14.81
C ASP A 87 -1.98 -10.27 -14.00
N LYS A 88 -2.86 -11.12 -14.54
CA LYS A 88 -3.17 -12.44 -13.98
C LYS A 88 -2.18 -13.54 -14.37
N LYS A 89 -1.21 -13.27 -15.25
CA LYS A 89 -0.22 -14.28 -15.69
C LYS A 89 0.95 -14.41 -14.72
N LYS A 90 1.21 -13.36 -13.93
CA LYS A 90 2.33 -13.28 -12.98
C LYS A 90 1.92 -13.40 -11.51
N LEU A 91 0.75 -13.99 -11.22
CA LEU A 91 0.20 -14.05 -9.85
C LEU A 91 1.14 -14.68 -8.81
N ASN A 92 1.83 -15.78 -9.14
CA ASN A 92 2.77 -16.40 -8.21
C ASN A 92 3.98 -15.48 -7.94
N GLU A 93 4.53 -14.87 -8.99
CA GLU A 93 5.66 -13.93 -8.91
C GLU A 93 5.31 -12.68 -8.08
N ILE A 94 4.09 -12.15 -8.25
CA ILE A 94 3.53 -11.05 -7.45
C ILE A 94 3.36 -11.46 -5.98
N PHE A 95 2.88 -12.69 -5.73
CA PHE A 95 2.72 -13.23 -4.38
C PHE A 95 4.08 -13.41 -3.69
N ASP A 96 5.04 -14.03 -4.36
CA ASP A 96 6.40 -14.29 -3.85
C ASP A 96 7.11 -12.96 -3.51
N ILE A 97 6.99 -11.93 -4.37
CA ILE A 97 7.51 -10.58 -4.09
C ILE A 97 6.91 -10.00 -2.80
N GLY A 98 5.59 -10.13 -2.62
CA GLY A 98 4.91 -9.65 -1.41
C GLY A 98 5.34 -10.41 -0.16
N TYR A 99 5.49 -11.74 -0.26
CA TYR A 99 5.89 -12.62 0.82
C TYR A 99 7.32 -12.36 1.29
N GLU A 100 8.30 -12.39 0.37
CA GLU A 100 9.71 -12.15 0.69
C GLU A 100 9.94 -10.72 1.19
N SER A 101 9.27 -9.72 0.63
CA SER A 101 9.35 -8.34 1.12
C SER A 101 8.78 -8.19 2.54
N THR A 102 7.78 -9.00 2.90
CA THR A 102 7.21 -9.03 4.26
C THR A 102 8.19 -9.66 5.25
N ILE A 103 8.81 -10.79 4.87
CA ILE A 103 9.85 -11.45 5.70
C ILE A 103 11.03 -10.52 5.93
N GLN A 104 11.53 -9.87 4.87
CA GLN A 104 12.65 -8.94 4.98
C GLN A 104 12.31 -7.76 5.90
N ALA A 105 11.18 -7.08 5.66
CA ALA A 105 10.77 -5.92 6.45
C ALA A 105 10.49 -6.26 7.93
N PHE A 106 9.99 -7.47 8.22
CA PHE A 106 9.85 -7.96 9.60
C PHE A 106 11.22 -8.28 10.23
N ASN A 107 12.12 -8.91 9.48
CA ASN A 107 13.46 -9.26 9.96
C ASN A 107 14.33 -8.02 10.23
N ASP A 108 14.15 -6.93 9.48
CA ASP A 108 14.89 -5.68 9.68
C ASP A 108 14.35 -4.81 10.82
N ASN A 109 13.15 -5.10 11.36
CA ASN A 109 12.48 -4.29 12.38
C ASN A 109 12.53 -4.95 13.78
N GLU A 110 13.65 -4.77 14.47
CA GLU A 110 13.85 -5.27 15.85
C GLU A 110 12.90 -4.64 16.88
N GLU A 111 12.50 -3.38 16.71
CA GLU A 111 11.56 -2.71 17.63
C GLU A 111 10.19 -3.41 17.64
N LEU A 112 9.67 -3.74 16.46
CA LEU A 112 8.43 -4.48 16.31
C LEU A 112 8.52 -5.87 16.94
N LYS A 113 9.63 -6.60 16.73
CA LYS A 113 9.85 -7.92 17.36
C LYS A 113 9.85 -7.81 18.89
N MET A 114 10.50 -6.79 19.43
CA MET A 114 10.52 -6.54 20.88
C MET A 114 9.11 -6.25 21.40
N ARG A 115 8.34 -5.35 20.77
CA ARG A 115 6.95 -5.03 21.15
C ARG A 115 6.02 -6.24 21.10
N LEU A 116 6.13 -7.07 20.06
CA LEU A 116 5.38 -8.33 19.95
C LEU A 116 5.75 -9.34 21.04
N THR A 117 7.02 -9.37 21.45
CA THR A 117 7.49 -10.26 22.52
C THR A 117 6.97 -9.80 23.89
N MET A 118 7.01 -8.50 24.17
CA MET A 118 6.48 -7.95 25.44
C MET A 118 4.98 -8.22 25.59
N LYS A 119 4.19 -8.00 24.53
CA LYS A 119 2.74 -8.30 24.54
C LYS A 119 2.40 -9.78 24.78
N LYS A 120 3.26 -10.70 24.36
CA LYS A 120 3.09 -12.14 24.66
C LYS A 120 3.37 -12.51 26.12
N LEU A 121 3.99 -11.63 26.90
CA LEU A 121 4.24 -11.80 28.33
C LEU A 121 3.14 -11.16 29.19
N GLU A 122 2.30 -10.31 28.60
CA GLU A 122 1.17 -9.62 29.24
C GLU A 122 -0.17 -10.35 29.08
N ALA A 123 -0.21 -11.44 28.30
CA ALA A 123 -1.40 -12.21 27.91
C ALA A 123 -1.38 -13.65 28.44
#